data_AF-A0A3M0XXT2-F1
#
_entry.id   AF-A0A3M0XXT2-F1
#
_cell.length_a   1.000
_cell.length_b   1.000
_cell.length_c   1.000
_cell.angle_alpha   90.00
_cell.angle_beta   90.00
_cell.angle_gamma   90.00
#
_symmetry.space_group_name_H-M   'P 1'
#
loop_
_entity.id
_entity.type
_entity.pdbx_description
1 polymer ?
#
loop_
_entity_poly.entity_id
_entity_poly.type
_entity_poly.pdbx_seq_one_letter_code
_entity_poly.pdbx_strand_id
1 'polypeptide(L)'
;MACYSNFDSTGSKGGRQGKGRQGGVLRDELAERLRRALASQGDPSGRLFAKQNGFCPETVRRYLKGCSSPSAAFLETVARTLDLNPMWLLLGEGPMQRSEAVAAAVREASDEQIASEFIRRLRRMERSRATPQRQSPSAVEIRAAPPQHNNGEETPLKDLFLNAKRPET
;
A
#
# COMPACT_ATOMS: atom_id res chain seq x y z
N MET A 1 -7.18 20.82 -1.17
CA MET A 1 -7.14 19.59 -1.99
C MET A 1 -8.02 19.83 -3.21
N ALA A 2 -7.42 20.21 -4.33
CA ALA A 2 -8.16 20.70 -5.50
C ALA A 2 -8.66 19.53 -6.35
N CYS A 3 -9.98 19.38 -6.44
CA CYS A 3 -10.61 18.46 -7.37
C CYS A 3 -10.62 19.12 -8.76
N TYR A 4 -9.89 18.55 -9.71
CA TYR A 4 -9.93 18.99 -11.12
C TYR A 4 -11.34 18.77 -11.68
N SER A 5 -12.08 19.87 -11.77
CA SER A 5 -13.38 19.99 -12.41
C SER A 5 -13.18 20.31 -13.89
N ASN A 6 -13.36 19.31 -14.76
CA ASN A 6 -13.59 19.58 -16.19
C ASN A 6 -15.01 19.19 -16.57
N PHE A 7 -15.77 20.26 -16.74
CA PHE A 7 -16.95 20.54 -17.54
C PHE A 7 -17.01 19.76 -18.87
N ASP A 8 -18.15 19.13 -19.20
CA ASP A 8 -19.11 19.66 -20.18
C ASP A 8 -20.36 18.76 -20.25
N SER A 9 -21.50 19.38 -20.50
CA SER A 9 -22.85 18.84 -20.43
C SER A 9 -23.52 19.01 -21.79
N THR A 10 -23.74 17.92 -22.52
CA THR A 10 -24.83 17.83 -23.52
C THR A 10 -25.27 16.38 -23.69
N GLY A 11 -26.58 16.15 -23.58
CA GLY A 11 -27.20 14.84 -23.73
C GLY A 11 -27.20 14.30 -25.15
N SER A 12 -27.50 13.00 -25.29
CA SER A 12 -28.25 12.46 -26.43
C SER A 12 -28.65 11.02 -26.15
N LYS A 13 -29.93 10.70 -26.40
CA LYS A 13 -30.44 9.34 -26.54
C LYS A 13 -29.75 8.65 -27.72
N GLY A 14 -29.55 7.34 -27.62
CA GLY A 14 -29.06 6.54 -28.74
C GLY A 14 -28.73 5.12 -28.32
N GLY A 15 -29.72 4.23 -28.35
CA GLY A 15 -29.45 2.80 -28.39
C GLY A 15 -28.75 2.47 -29.70
N ARG A 16 -27.60 1.80 -29.62
CA ARG A 16 -26.96 1.08 -30.73
C ARG A 16 -26.17 -0.09 -30.16
N GLN A 17 -26.76 -1.27 -30.28
CA GLN A 17 -26.04 -2.53 -30.33
C GLN A 17 -25.20 -2.55 -31.61
N GLY A 18 -23.93 -2.95 -31.49
CA GLY A 18 -23.13 -3.40 -32.64
C GLY A 18 -21.65 -2.99 -32.61
N LYS A 19 -20.81 -4.03 -32.73
CA LYS A 19 -19.41 -4.06 -33.20
C LYS A 19 -18.28 -3.73 -32.21
N GLY A 20 -17.66 -4.81 -31.72
CA GLY A 20 -16.22 -5.05 -31.90
C GLY A 20 -15.26 -4.11 -31.18
N ARG A 21 -15.27 -4.12 -29.84
CA ARG A 21 -14.16 -3.66 -29.00
C ARG A 21 -14.05 -4.57 -27.79
N GLN A 22 -13.25 -5.63 -27.87
CA GLN A 22 -13.08 -6.58 -26.75
C GLN A 22 -12.64 -5.89 -25.44
N GLY A 23 -11.96 -4.73 -25.52
CA GLY A 23 -11.60 -3.93 -24.35
C GLY A 23 -12.76 -3.23 -23.63
N GLY A 24 -13.95 -3.11 -24.24
CA GLY A 24 -15.16 -2.61 -23.56
C GLY A 24 -15.81 -3.67 -22.69
N VAL A 25 -15.94 -4.88 -23.23
CA VAL A 25 -16.60 -6.01 -22.58
C VAL A 25 -15.95 -6.36 -21.23
N LEU A 26 -14.62 -6.45 -21.18
CA LEU A 26 -13.90 -6.72 -19.93
C LEU A 26 -14.12 -5.64 -18.85
N ARG A 27 -14.24 -4.36 -19.24
CA ARG A 27 -14.50 -3.28 -18.30
C ARG A 27 -15.94 -3.34 -17.77
N ASP A 28 -16.88 -3.66 -18.64
CA ASP A 28 -18.30 -3.77 -18.28
C ASP A 28 -18.53 -4.97 -17.35
N GLU A 29 -17.83 -6.09 -17.57
CA GLU A 29 -17.86 -7.26 -16.70
C GLU A 29 -17.27 -6.99 -15.32
N LEU A 30 -16.11 -6.33 -15.24
CA LEU A 30 -15.52 -5.94 -13.96
C LEU A 30 -16.44 -4.98 -13.21
N ALA A 31 -17.03 -4.01 -13.90
CA ALA A 31 -17.98 -3.07 -13.31
C ALA A 31 -19.24 -3.77 -12.79
N GLU A 32 -19.74 -4.77 -13.51
CA GLU A 32 -20.85 -5.63 -13.07
C GLU A 32 -20.48 -6.42 -11.81
N ARG A 33 -19.31 -7.06 -11.77
CA ARG A 33 -18.82 -7.79 -10.59
C ARG A 33 -18.65 -6.88 -9.38
N LEU A 34 -18.12 -5.67 -9.56
CA LEU A 34 -18.03 -4.68 -8.50
C LEU A 34 -19.41 -4.26 -7.97
N ARG A 35 -20.39 -4.04 -8.85
CA ARG A 35 -21.77 -3.74 -8.44
C ARG A 35 -22.39 -4.86 -7.64
N ARG A 36 -22.23 -6.12 -8.09
CA ARG A 36 -22.71 -7.30 -7.35
C ARG A 36 -22.07 -7.40 -5.97
N ALA A 37 -20.76 -7.20 -5.89
CA ALA A 37 -20.03 -7.28 -4.64
C ALA A 37 -20.44 -6.21 -3.62
N LEU A 38 -20.70 -4.99 -4.06
CA LEU A 38 -21.16 -3.93 -3.17
C LEU A 38 -22.64 -4.09 -2.82
N ALA A 39 -23.46 -4.58 -3.75
CA ALA A 39 -24.87 -4.85 -3.51
C ALA A 39 -25.09 -5.97 -2.48
N SER A 40 -24.27 -7.03 -2.48
CA SER A 40 -24.35 -8.10 -1.47
C SER A 40 -24.07 -7.62 -0.05
N GLN A 41 -23.40 -6.47 0.08
CA GLN A 41 -23.06 -5.81 1.35
C GLN A 41 -24.04 -4.69 1.70
N GLY A 42 -25.12 -4.53 0.92
CA GLY A 42 -26.14 -3.50 1.15
C GLY A 42 -25.74 -2.09 0.69
N ASP A 43 -24.66 -1.92 -0.09
CA ASP A 43 -24.23 -0.63 -0.64
C ASP A 43 -24.17 -0.65 -2.18
N PRO A 44 -25.29 -0.85 -2.89
CA PRO A 44 -25.29 -0.93 -4.36
C PRO A 44 -24.75 0.33 -5.06
N SER A 45 -24.71 1.47 -4.34
CA SER A 45 -24.19 2.74 -4.85
C SER A 45 -22.67 2.92 -4.66
N GLY A 46 -22.04 2.11 -3.80
CA GLY A 46 -20.65 2.26 -3.38
C GLY A 46 -20.38 3.52 -2.54
N ARG A 47 -21.43 4.21 -2.06
CA ARG A 47 -21.29 5.48 -1.33
C ARG A 47 -20.77 5.27 0.09
N LEU A 48 -21.25 4.23 0.77
CA LEU A 48 -20.78 3.88 2.11
C LEU A 48 -19.34 3.39 2.01
N PHE A 49 -19.05 2.52 1.04
CA PHE A 49 -17.71 2.02 0.76
C PHE A 49 -16.74 3.18 0.48
N ALA A 50 -17.12 4.13 -0.38
CA ALA A 50 -16.30 5.28 -0.71
C ALA A 50 -15.96 6.10 0.55
N LYS A 51 -16.97 6.41 1.37
CA LYS A 51 -16.79 7.17 2.61
C LYS A 51 -15.88 6.44 3.60
N GLN A 52 -16.07 5.14 3.80
CA GLN A 52 -15.32 4.33 4.76
C GLN A 52 -13.85 4.19 4.37
N ASN A 53 -13.55 4.09 3.06
CA ASN A 53 -12.20 3.83 2.56
C ASN A 53 -11.50 5.09 2.01
N GLY A 54 -12.09 6.28 2.19
CA GLY A 54 -11.50 7.55 1.78
C GLY A 54 -11.47 7.79 0.27
N PHE A 55 -12.32 7.11 -0.51
CA PHE A 55 -12.44 7.34 -1.95
C PHE A 55 -13.44 8.44 -2.27
N CYS A 56 -13.23 9.15 -3.37
CA CYS A 56 -14.23 10.08 -3.91
C CYS A 56 -15.46 9.29 -4.41
N PRO A 57 -16.69 9.61 -3.96
CA PRO A 57 -17.90 8.90 -4.37
C PRO A 57 -18.13 8.90 -5.88
N GLU A 58 -17.78 10.01 -6.55
CA GLU A 58 -17.88 10.13 -8.01
C GLU A 58 -16.91 9.18 -8.72
N THR A 59 -15.70 9.00 -8.19
CA THR A 59 -14.71 8.04 -8.72
C THR A 59 -15.23 6.61 -8.63
N VAL A 60 -15.77 6.22 -7.46
CA VAL A 60 -16.38 4.90 -7.28
C VAL A 60 -17.54 4.71 -8.26
N ARG A 61 -18.43 5.70 -8.37
CA ARG A 61 -19.55 5.67 -9.31
C ARG A 61 -19.11 5.49 -10.76
N ARG A 62 -18.00 6.11 -11.18
CA ARG A 62 -17.43 5.94 -12.53
C ARG A 62 -16.91 4.52 -12.76
N TYR A 63 -16.27 3.91 -11.76
CA TYR A 63 -15.85 2.51 -11.83
C TYR A 63 -17.04 1.56 -11.96
N LEU A 64 -18.11 1.78 -11.19
CA LEU A 64 -19.32 0.95 -11.24
C LEU A 64 -20.10 1.06 -12.57
N LYS A 65 -19.88 2.15 -13.31
CA LYS A 65 -20.47 2.36 -14.65
C LYS A 65 -19.58 1.85 -15.79
N GLY A 66 -18.38 1.35 -15.51
CA GLY A 66 -17.42 0.94 -16.55
C GLY A 66 -16.81 2.09 -17.34
N CYS A 67 -17.05 3.35 -16.95
CA CYS A 67 -16.53 4.53 -17.66
C CYS A 67 -15.01 4.67 -17.54
N SER A 68 -14.43 4.17 -16.45
CA SER A 68 -12.99 4.22 -16.18
C SER A 68 -12.52 2.90 -15.59
N SER A 69 -11.26 2.55 -15.86
CA SER A 69 -10.64 1.36 -15.26
C SER A 69 -10.20 1.68 -13.82
N PRO A 70 -10.59 0.84 -12.83
CA PRO A 70 -10.12 1.00 -11.45
C PRO A 70 -8.62 0.71 -11.33
N SER A 71 -7.95 1.38 -10.38
CA SER A 71 -6.56 1.10 -10.08
C SER A 71 -6.39 -0.21 -9.31
N ALA A 72 -5.20 -0.80 -9.37
CA ALA A 72 -4.88 -2.00 -8.59
C ALA A 72 -5.06 -1.77 -7.08
N ALA A 73 -4.67 -0.59 -6.58
CA ALA A 73 -4.85 -0.22 -5.18
C ALA A 73 -6.34 -0.17 -4.78
N PHE A 74 -7.21 0.35 -5.64
CA PHE A 74 -8.65 0.34 -5.39
C PHE A 74 -9.19 -1.09 -5.32
N LEU A 75 -8.80 -1.95 -6.27
CA LEU A 75 -9.22 -3.34 -6.32
C LEU A 75 -8.72 -4.15 -5.12
N GLU A 76 -7.49 -3.89 -4.66
CA GLU A 76 -6.96 -4.48 -3.43
C GLU A 76 -7.81 -4.08 -2.23
N THR A 77 -8.11 -2.79 -2.06
CA THR A 77 -8.95 -2.31 -0.97
C THR A 77 -10.34 -2.94 -1.02
N VAL A 78 -10.97 -3.01 -2.20
CA VAL A 78 -12.27 -3.66 -2.37
C VAL A 78 -12.19 -5.14 -1.95
N ALA A 79 -11.21 -5.88 -2.49
CA ALA A 79 -11.07 -7.30 -2.20
C ALA A 79 -10.81 -7.58 -0.71
N ARG A 80 -10.01 -6.74 -0.05
CA ARG A 80 -9.71 -6.88 1.38
C ARG A 80 -10.86 -6.48 2.28
N THR A 81 -11.51 -5.35 2.01
CA THR A 81 -12.58 -4.82 2.87
C THR A 81 -13.84 -5.66 2.76
N LEU A 82 -14.12 -6.24 1.59
CA LEU A 82 -15.31 -7.06 1.34
C LEU A 82 -15.03 -8.59 1.42
N ASP A 83 -13.80 -8.98 1.76
CA ASP A 83 -13.31 -10.37 1.77
C ASP A 83 -13.62 -11.18 0.50
N LEU A 84 -13.38 -10.56 -0.66
CA LEU A 84 -13.66 -11.17 -1.96
C LEU A 84 -12.48 -11.99 -2.47
N ASN A 85 -12.80 -13.00 -3.26
CA ASN A 85 -11.85 -13.73 -4.07
C ASN A 85 -11.36 -12.84 -5.26
N PRO A 86 -10.06 -12.53 -5.37
CA PRO A 86 -9.53 -11.74 -6.48
C PRO A 86 -9.72 -12.38 -7.86
N MET A 87 -9.68 -13.71 -7.94
CA MET A 87 -9.90 -14.44 -9.20
C MET A 87 -11.33 -14.24 -9.70
N TRP A 88 -12.30 -14.35 -8.79
CA TRP A 88 -13.69 -14.05 -9.13
C TRP A 88 -13.86 -12.59 -9.53
N LEU A 89 -13.28 -11.65 -8.79
CA LEU A 89 -13.43 -10.23 -9.09
C LEU A 89 -12.85 -9.84 -10.46
N LEU A 90 -11.66 -10.34 -10.79
CA LEU A 90 -10.93 -9.96 -12.00
C LEU A 90 -11.37 -10.77 -13.22
N LEU A 91 -11.51 -12.09 -13.07
CA LEU A 91 -11.70 -13.03 -14.17
C LEU A 91 -13.12 -13.64 -14.19
N GLY A 92 -13.89 -13.51 -13.11
CA GLY A 92 -15.20 -14.14 -12.99
C GLY A 92 -15.15 -15.62 -12.62
N GLU A 93 -14.00 -16.11 -12.18
CA GLU A 93 -13.77 -17.53 -11.90
C GLU A 93 -13.88 -17.87 -10.41
N GLY A 94 -14.50 -19.01 -10.11
CA GLY A 94 -14.65 -19.53 -8.76
C GLY A 94 -15.71 -18.79 -7.93
N PRO A 95 -15.75 -19.03 -6.61
CA PRO A 95 -16.71 -18.40 -5.72
C PRO A 95 -16.34 -16.94 -5.43
N MET A 96 -17.35 -16.14 -5.12
CA MET A 96 -17.21 -14.71 -4.85
C MET A 96 -16.47 -14.42 -3.55
N GLN A 97 -16.76 -15.17 -2.49
CA GLN A 97 -16.13 -14.98 -1.18
C GLN A 97 -14.79 -15.70 -1.10
N ARG A 98 -13.82 -15.06 -0.46
CA ARG A 98 -12.48 -15.61 -0.29
C ARG A 98 -12.49 -16.89 0.54
N SER A 99 -13.25 -16.92 1.62
CA SER A 99 -13.37 -18.08 2.51
C SER A 99 -13.89 -19.32 1.77
N GLU A 100 -14.88 -19.13 0.90
CA GLU A 100 -15.42 -20.19 0.04
C GLU A 100 -14.41 -20.66 -1.00
N ALA A 101 -13.65 -19.72 -1.60
CA ALA A 101 -12.57 -20.06 -2.54
C ALA A 101 -11.49 -20.94 -1.88
N VAL A 102 -11.11 -20.61 -0.64
CA VAL A 102 -10.16 -21.41 0.13
C VAL A 102 -10.74 -22.78 0.45
N ALA A 103 -12.01 -22.85 0.89
CA ALA A 103 -12.66 -24.12 1.17
C ALA A 103 -12.79 -25.01 -0.07
N ALA A 104 -13.07 -24.44 -1.24
CA ALA A 104 -13.06 -25.16 -2.52
C ALA A 104 -11.66 -25.69 -2.84
N ALA A 105 -10.64 -24.83 -2.77
CA ALA A 105 -9.25 -25.22 -3.04
C ALA A 105 -8.75 -26.33 -2.11
N VAL A 106 -9.10 -26.29 -0.82
CA VAL A 106 -8.73 -27.34 0.13
C VAL A 106 -9.44 -28.67 -0.16
N ARG A 107 -10.71 -28.64 -0.59
CA ARG A 107 -11.44 -29.87 -0.97
C ARG A 107 -10.88 -30.53 -2.24
N GLU A 108 -10.37 -29.73 -3.17
CA GLU A 108 -9.82 -30.22 -4.43
C GLU A 108 -8.35 -30.61 -4.33
N ALA A 109 -7.63 -30.13 -3.32
CA ALA A 109 -6.24 -30.45 -3.10
C ALA A 109 -6.07 -31.90 -2.63
N SER A 110 -5.10 -32.59 -3.22
CA SER A 110 -4.63 -33.89 -2.74
C SER A 110 -3.80 -33.75 -1.46
N ASP A 111 -3.77 -34.80 -0.65
CA ASP A 111 -2.98 -34.84 0.60
C ASP A 111 -1.49 -34.50 0.36
N GLU A 112 -0.92 -34.97 -0.75
CA GLU A 112 0.48 -34.69 -1.13
C GLU A 112 0.70 -33.19 -1.44
N GLN A 113 -0.27 -32.53 -2.09
CA GLN A 113 -0.19 -31.09 -2.34
C GLN A 113 -0.28 -30.29 -1.05
N ILE A 114 -1.14 -30.70 -0.12
CA ILE A 114 -1.27 -30.06 1.19
C ILE A 114 0.02 -30.24 1.99
N ALA A 115 0.55 -31.46 2.06
CA ALA A 115 1.78 -31.78 2.79
C ALA A 115 3.00 -31.02 2.23
N SER A 116 3.17 -31.02 0.91
CA SER A 116 4.29 -30.33 0.25
C SER A 116 4.25 -28.82 0.44
N GLU A 117 3.07 -28.19 0.33
CA GLU A 117 2.91 -26.76 0.61
C GLU A 117 3.16 -26.42 2.08
N PHE A 118 2.71 -27.28 3.00
CA PHE A 118 2.97 -27.11 4.42
C PHE A 118 4.48 -27.17 4.74
N ILE A 119 5.18 -28.21 4.26
CA ILE A 119 6.64 -28.34 4.41
C ILE A 119 7.36 -27.13 3.81
N ARG A 120 6.94 -26.68 2.61
CA ARG A 120 7.49 -25.49 1.96
C ARG A 120 7.30 -24.24 2.82
N ARG A 121 6.13 -24.08 3.43
CA ARG A 121 5.80 -22.94 4.29
C ARG A 121 6.59 -22.96 5.59
N LEU A 122 6.76 -24.11 6.24
CA LEU A 122 7.59 -24.27 7.44
C LEU A 122 9.04 -23.86 7.16
N ARG A 123 9.65 -24.39 6.10
CA ARG A 123 11.01 -24.04 5.70
C ARG A 123 11.20 -22.55 5.40
N ARG A 124 10.15 -21.86 4.97
CA ARG A 124 10.18 -20.40 4.77
C ARG A 124 10.19 -19.67 6.12
N MET A 125 9.35 -20.07 7.06
CA MET A 125 9.25 -19.45 8.38
C MET A 125 10.52 -19.65 9.22
N GLU A 126 11.13 -20.83 9.15
CA GLU A 126 12.38 -21.12 9.86
C GLU A 126 13.54 -20.26 9.34
N ARG A 127 13.63 -20.05 8.01
CA ARG A 127 14.61 -19.13 7.41
C ARG A 127 14.45 -17.69 7.87
N SER A 128 13.21 -17.23 8.06
CA SER A 128 12.94 -15.89 8.59
C SER A 128 13.32 -15.73 10.07
N ARG A 129 13.35 -16.83 10.85
CA ARG A 129 13.78 -16.82 12.25
C ARG A 129 15.30 -16.87 12.41
N ALA A 130 16.01 -17.48 11.47
CA ALA A 130 17.47 -17.59 11.46
C ALA A 130 18.17 -16.30 10.99
N THR A 131 17.78 -15.14 11.52
CA THR A 131 18.63 -13.94 11.37
C THR A 131 19.79 -14.10 12.35
N PRO A 132 21.04 -14.24 11.90
CA PRO A 132 22.16 -14.21 12.81
C PRO A 132 22.21 -12.80 13.38
N GLN A 133 21.99 -12.67 14.68
CA GLN A 133 22.32 -11.48 15.45
C GLN A 133 23.80 -11.21 15.17
N ARG A 134 24.07 -10.25 14.28
CA ARG A 134 25.42 -9.78 13.97
C ARG A 134 25.96 -9.24 15.29
N GLN A 135 26.81 -10.04 15.94
CA GLN A 135 27.71 -9.55 16.98
C GLN A 135 28.45 -8.37 16.37
N SER A 136 28.21 -7.18 16.90
CA SER A 136 28.97 -5.99 16.55
C SER A 136 30.42 -6.23 16.96
N PRO A 137 31.40 -6.32 16.03
CA PRO A 137 32.79 -6.24 16.41
C PRO A 137 33.18 -4.76 16.32
N SER A 138 33.30 -4.08 17.46
CA SER A 138 34.30 -3.02 17.67
C SER A 138 34.09 -2.43 19.05
N ALA A 139 34.76 -3.03 20.04
CA ALA A 139 35.32 -2.23 21.11
C ALA A 139 36.32 -1.28 20.44
N VAL A 140 35.96 0.01 20.36
CA VAL A 140 36.90 1.05 19.98
C VAL A 140 37.92 1.15 21.12
N GLU A 141 39.06 0.49 20.93
CA GLU A 141 40.24 0.64 21.77
C GLU A 141 40.77 2.06 21.55
N ILE A 142 40.35 2.99 22.42
CA ILE A 142 40.87 4.36 22.46
C ILE A 142 42.32 4.26 22.93
N ARG A 143 43.26 4.29 21.97
CA ARG A 143 44.69 4.47 22.26
C ARG A 143 44.88 5.82 22.98
N ALA A 144 45.25 5.74 24.25
CA ALA A 144 45.72 6.88 25.03
C ALA A 144 47.00 7.46 24.40
N ALA A 145 46.99 8.75 24.10
CA ALA A 145 48.19 9.51 23.74
C ALA A 145 49.01 9.83 25.02
N PRO A 146 50.35 9.74 24.99
CA PRO A 146 51.19 10.06 26.14
C PRO A 146 51.25 11.58 26.42
N PRO A 147 51.45 12.00 27.69
CA PRO A 147 51.47 13.40 28.08
C PRO A 147 52.76 14.09 27.59
N GLN A 148 52.61 15.15 26.80
CA GLN A 148 53.71 16.04 26.44
C GLN A 148 54.00 16.97 27.64
N HIS A 149 55.14 16.75 28.29
CA HIS A 149 55.76 17.75 29.16
C HIS A 149 56.19 18.93 28.29
N ASN A 150 55.65 20.12 28.53
CA ASN A 150 56.26 21.36 28.05
C ASN A 150 56.56 22.25 29.27
N ASN A 151 57.83 22.27 29.65
CA ASN A 151 58.38 23.13 30.69
C ASN A 151 58.84 24.42 30.03
N GLY A 152 58.34 25.55 30.55
CA GLY A 152 59.02 26.84 30.54
C GLY A 152 58.93 27.61 29.23
N GLU A 153 58.16 28.70 29.24
CA GLU A 153 58.73 30.05 29.08
C GLU A 153 57.68 31.11 29.48
N GLU A 154 57.92 31.64 30.67
CA GLU A 154 57.84 33.05 31.07
C GLU A 154 56.72 33.92 30.49
N THR A 155 55.75 34.22 31.35
CA THR A 155 55.05 35.50 31.31
C THR A 155 56.02 36.63 31.64
N PRO A 156 55.83 37.80 31.01
CA PRO A 156 55.90 39.03 31.78
C PRO A 156 54.59 39.79 31.70
N LEU A 157 53.98 39.95 32.88
CA LEU A 157 53.14 41.09 33.22
C LEU A 157 53.71 42.37 32.61
N LYS A 158 52.97 42.95 31.69
CA LYS A 158 52.84 44.39 31.50
C LYS A 158 51.77 44.62 30.45
N ASP A 159 50.93 45.59 30.75
CA ASP A 159 50.06 46.28 29.83
C ASP A 159 48.71 45.64 29.52
N LEU A 160 47.59 46.34 29.64
CA LEU A 160 47.29 47.66 30.17
C LEU A 160 45.74 47.62 30.14
N PHE A 161 45.10 47.93 31.28
CA PHE A 161 43.87 48.73 31.35
C PHE A 161 42.65 48.29 30.50
N LEU A 162 41.57 47.86 31.14
CA LEU A 162 40.43 48.74 31.46
C LEU A 162 39.96 49.64 30.29
N ASN A 163 38.92 49.21 29.58
CA ASN A 163 37.69 49.99 29.28
C ASN A 163 36.92 49.31 28.13
N ALA A 164 35.70 48.82 28.35
CA ALA A 164 34.44 49.57 28.46
C ALA A 164 33.82 49.95 27.11
N LYS A 165 32.49 49.77 27.04
CA LYS A 165 31.51 50.27 26.04
C LYS A 165 31.56 49.56 24.67
N ARG A 166 30.45 49.22 24.02
CA ARG A 166 29.02 49.56 24.18
C ARG A 166 28.20 48.59 23.29
N PRO A 167 26.92 48.30 23.60
CA PRO A 167 25.96 47.85 22.60
C PRO A 167 25.26 49.08 21.98
N GLU A 168 25.07 49.10 20.67
CA GLU A 168 24.08 49.94 19.98
C GLU A 168 23.29 49.01 19.03
N THR A 169 22.07 48.67 19.45
CA THR A 169 20.76 49.03 18.85
C THR A 169 20.40 48.22 17.62
#